data_AF-A0A5B0W199-F1
#
_entry.id   AF-A0A5B0W199-F1
#
_cell.length_a   1.000
_cell.length_b   1.000
_cell.length_c   1.000
_cell.angle_alpha   90.00
_cell.angle_beta   90.00
_cell.angle_gamma   90.00
#
_symmetry.space_group_name_H-M   'P 1'
#
loop_
_entity.id
_entity.type
_entity.pdbx_description
1 polymer ?
#
loop_
_entity_poly.entity_id
_entity_poly.type
_entity_poly.pdbx_seq_one_letter_code
_entity_poly.pdbx_strand_id
1 'polypeptide(L)' 'MNNIKKENQNINKWLSIICLILIPLSVGIGIVFDLYRDPIQILLMALGFISLSWINWSKYKEKSKL' A
#
# COMPACT_ATOMS: atom_id res chain seq x y z
N MET A 1 32.06 18.50 -28.95
CA MET A 1 30.93 17.54 -28.91
C MET A 1 31.20 16.30 -28.04
N ASN A 2 32.13 16.35 -27.07
CA ASN A 2 32.55 15.16 -26.29
C ASN A 2 32.09 15.13 -24.81
N ASN A 3 31.63 16.26 -24.25
CA ASN A 3 31.23 16.31 -22.83
C ASN A 3 29.80 15.80 -22.58
N ILE A 4 28.88 15.99 -23.53
CA ILE A 4 27.47 15.59 -23.41
C ILE A 4 27.33 14.06 -23.27
N LYS A 5 28.22 13.28 -23.91
CA LYS A 5 28.17 11.81 -23.89
C LYS A 5 28.65 11.21 -22.56
N LYS A 6 29.50 11.93 -21.82
CA LYS A 6 30.13 11.46 -20.57
C LYS A 6 29.23 11.71 -19.35
N GLU A 7 28.47 12.80 -19.37
CA GLU A 7 27.49 13.15 -18.34
C GLU A 7 26.32 12.13 -18.29
N ASN A 8 25.87 11.69 -19.47
CA ASN A 8 24.78 10.71 -19.62
C ASN A 8 25.12 9.33 -19.06
N GLN A 9 26.39 8.90 -19.11
CA GLN A 9 26.79 7.61 -18.53
C GLN A 9 26.66 7.58 -17.01
N ASN A 10 26.99 8.69 -16.32
CA ASN A 10 26.88 8.75 -14.87
C ASN A 10 25.42 8.77 -14.43
N ILE A 11 24.57 9.54 -15.12
CA ILE A 11 23.12 9.59 -14.88
C ILE A 11 22.50 8.21 -15.08
N ASN A 12 22.83 7.50 -16.16
CA ASN A 12 22.32 6.15 -16.42
C ASN A 12 22.82 5.12 -15.40
N LYS A 13 24.04 5.31 -14.87
CA LYS A 13 24.60 4.47 -13.81
C LYS A 13 23.84 4.65 -12.50
N TRP A 14 23.54 5.90 -12.12
CA TRP A 14 22.70 6.22 -10.97
C TRP A 14 21.27 5.71 -11.14
N LEU A 15 20.68 5.85 -12.32
CA LEU A 15 19.35 5.34 -12.62
C LEU A 15 19.30 3.80 -12.51
N SER A 16 20.34 3.12 -12.98
CA SER A 16 20.47 1.66 -12.84
C SER A 16 20.58 1.23 -11.38
N ILE A 17 21.36 1.95 -10.55
CA ILE A 17 21.48 1.67 -9.12
C ILE A 17 20.13 1.84 -8.42
N ILE A 18 19.40 2.91 -8.73
CA ILE A 18 18.05 3.16 -8.20
C ILE A 18 17.11 2.02 -8.60
N CYS A 19 17.08 1.63 -9.88
CA CYS A 19 16.27 0.51 -10.35
C CYS A 19 16.63 -0.81 -9.66
N LEU A 20 17.92 -1.10 -9.47
CA LEU A 20 18.38 -2.31 -8.78
C LEU A 20 17.98 -2.35 -7.30
N ILE A 21 17.83 -1.19 -6.66
CA ILE A 21 17.37 -1.07 -5.27
C ILE A 21 15.83 -1.16 -5.16
N LEU A 22 15.10 -0.67 -6.17
CA LEU A 22 13.64 -0.71 -6.21
C LEU A 22 13.08 -2.14 -6.31
N ILE A 23 13.77 -3.05 -6.99
CA ILE A 23 13.36 -4.45 -7.13
C ILE A 23 13.26 -5.17 -5.78
N PRO A 24 14.33 -5.24 -4.94
CA PRO A 24 14.25 -5.88 -3.63
C PRO A 24 13.38 -5.10 -2.65
N LEU A 25 13.25 -3.78 -2.78
CA LEU A 25 12.31 -2.99 -1.99
C LEU A 25 10.86 -3.41 -2.27
N SER A 26 10.47 -3.53 -3.54
CA SER A 26 9.12 -3.96 -3.91
C SER A 26 8.82 -5.38 -3.44
N VAL A 27 9.79 -6.29 -3.59
CA VAL A 27 9.67 -7.67 -3.08
C VAL A 27 9.60 -7.70 -1.55
N GLY A 28 10.41 -6.89 -0.86
CA GLY A 28 10.41 -6.80 0.60
C GLY A 28 9.09 -6.25 1.14
N ILE A 29 8.53 -5.21 0.52
CA ILE A 29 7.20 -4.68 0.85
C ILE A 29 6.14 -5.76 0.60
N GLY A 30 6.21 -6.45 -0.55
CA GLY A 30 5.32 -7.56 -0.86
C GLY A 30 5.33 -8.63 0.23
N ILE A 31 6.51 -9.14 0.61
CA ILE A 31 6.66 -10.18 1.64
C ILE A 31 6.21 -9.69 3.02
N VAL A 32 6.58 -8.47 3.42
CA VAL A 32 6.15 -7.91 4.71
C VAL A 32 4.63 -7.78 4.74
N PHE A 33 4.02 -7.21 3.70
CA PHE A 33 2.57 -7.08 3.63
C PHE A 33 1.86 -8.42 3.46
N ASP A 34 2.46 -9.43 2.83
CA ASP A 34 1.89 -10.78 2.72
C ASP A 34 1.95 -11.50 4.07
N LEU A 35 3.04 -11.35 4.84
CA LEU A 35 3.16 -11.89 6.20
C LEU A 35 2.20 -11.22 7.21
N TYR A 36 1.92 -9.92 7.04
CA TYR A 36 0.96 -9.18 7.86
C TYR A 36 -0.44 -9.12 7.24
N ARG A 37 -0.67 -9.81 6.11
CA ARG A 37 -1.94 -9.75 5.38
C ARG A 37 -3.07 -10.30 6.21
N ASP A 38 -2.86 -11.42 6.89
CA ASP A 38 -3.86 -12.04 7.75
C ASP A 38 -4.39 -11.08 8.84
N PRO A 39 -3.54 -10.53 9.73
CA PRO A 39 -4.04 -9.64 10.79
C PRO A 39 -4.57 -8.30 10.27
N ILE A 40 -3.98 -7.71 9.23
CA ILE A 40 -4.45 -6.44 8.66
C ILE A 40 -5.76 -6.63 7.90
N GLN A 41 -5.92 -7.72 7.16
CA GLN A 41 -7.16 -8.04 6.45
C GLN A 41 -8.29 -8.34 7.44
N ILE A 42 -8.00 -9.09 8.52
CA ILE A 42 -8.95 -9.31 9.62
C ILE A 42 -9.33 -7.97 10.27
N LEU A 43 -8.36 -7.07 10.51
CA LEU A 43 -8.61 -5.75 11.07
C LEU A 43 -9.51 -4.90 10.16
N LEU A 44 -9.22 -4.85 8.86
CA LEU A 44 -10.04 -4.12 7.87
C LEU A 44 -11.44 -4.70 7.76
N MET A 45 -11.56 -6.03 7.75
CA MET A 45 -12.84 -6.73 7.75
C MET A 45 -13.62 -6.41 9.02
N ALA A 46 -13.00 -6.50 10.20
CA ALA A 46 -13.62 -6.15 11.48
C ALA A 46 -14.08 -4.70 11.54
N LEU A 47 -13.26 -3.75 11.08
CA LEU A 47 -13.63 -2.33 10.99
C LEU A 47 -14.83 -2.12 10.06
N GLY A 48 -14.85 -2.76 8.90
CA GLY A 48 -15.98 -2.73 7.98
C GLY A 48 -17.26 -3.27 8.61
N PHE A 49 -17.18 -4.42 9.31
CA PHE A 49 -18.30 -5.01 10.02
C PHE A 49 -18.81 -4.12 11.16
N ILE A 50 -17.93 -3.49 11.93
CA ILE A 50 -18.30 -2.57 13.00
C ILE A 50 -19.03 -1.35 12.42
N SER A 51 -18.50 -0.74 11.36
CA SER A 51 -19.13 0.42 10.71
C SER A 51 -20.50 0.07 10.13
N LEU A 52 -20.64 -1.06 9.43
CA LEU A 52 -21.92 -1.50 8.88
C LEU A 52 -22.93 -1.84 9.99
N SER A 53 -22.48 -2.52 11.03
CA SER A 53 -23.33 -2.85 12.19
C SER A 53 -23.82 -1.59 12.90
N TRP A 54 -22.95 -0.59 13.05
CA TRP A 54 -23.31 0.70 13.64
C TRP A 54 -24.33 1.47 12.80
N ILE A 55 -24.12 1.55 11.48
CA ILE A 55 -25.07 2.18 10.55
C ILE A 55 -26.43 1.47 10.60
N ASN A 56 -26.42 0.13 10.56
CA ASN A 56 -27.64 -0.66 10.57
C ASN A 56 -28.39 -0.52 11.91
N TRP A 57 -27.66 -0.54 13.03
CA TRP A 57 -28.21 -0.30 14.36
C TRP A 57 -28.80 1.11 14.50
N SER A 58 -28.12 2.14 13.99
CA SER A 58 -28.62 3.50 13.97
C SER A 58 -29.93 3.60 13.20
N LYS A 59 -29.99 3.03 11.99
CA LYS A 59 -31.21 2.98 11.16
C LYS A 59 -32.34 2.19 11.83
N TYR A 60 -32.03 1.07 12.49
CA TYR A 60 -33.01 0.30 13.24
C TYR A 60 -33.62 1.12 14.39
N LYS A 61 -32.77 1.82 15.16
CA LYS A 61 -33.22 2.66 16.27
C LYS A 61 -34.06 3.85 15.82
N GLU A 62 -33.77 4.40 14.64
CA GLU A 62 -34.55 5.47 14.02
C GLU A 62 -35.93 4.96 13.59
N LYS A 63 -36.00 3.78 12.97
CA LYS A 63 -37.28 3.13 12.59
C LYS A 63 -38.12 2.66 13.78
N SER A 64 -37.48 2.24 14.88
CA SER A 64 -38.17 1.76 16.09
C SER A 64 -38.74 2.89 16.97
N LYS A 65 -38.45 4.15 16.65
CA LYS A 65 -38.98 5.34 17.34
C LYS A 65 -40.18 5.98 16.62
N LEU A 66 -40.57 5.43 15.46
CA LEU A 66 -41.81 5.72 14.73
C LEU A 66 -42.87 4.69 15.12
#